data_AF-A0A9Q5SGJ3-F1
#
_entry.id   AF-A0A9Q5SGJ3-F1
#
_cell.length_a   1.000
_cell.length_b   1.000
_cell.length_c   1.000
_cell.angle_alpha   90.00
_cell.angle_beta   90.00
_cell.angle_gamma   90.00
#
_symmetry.space_group_name_H-M   'P 1'
#
loop_
_entity.id
_entity.type
_entity.pdbx_description
1 polymer ?
#
loop_
_entity_poly.entity_id
_entity_poly.type
_entity_poly.pdbx_seq_one_letter_code
_entity_poly.pdbx_strand_id
1 'polypeptide(L)'
;MNLKDLKNKHIKYDWKTIFVGIQGNYFSKDVISDYAVELMGIGDESGFVSELTWGVSNEDLSKVLLEIKTNYFPQLDEESTILIEEKRKLIFVCLSEIKERCKEDNELLNEIAEFYGKHHYPEDMVSFVNYMPQEVPTTKEDIVNRFEKFLKLEESRFKC
;
A
#
# COMPACT_ATOMS: atom_id res chain seq x y z
N MET A 1 3.14 1.68 7.79
CA MET A 1 4.20 1.22 6.88
C MET A 1 5.12 2.40 6.58
N ASN A 2 6.37 2.15 6.17
CA ASN A 2 7.35 3.12 5.67
C ASN A 2 8.12 2.50 4.47
N LEU A 3 9.03 3.24 3.84
CA LEU A 3 9.77 2.75 2.65
C LEU A 3 10.63 1.51 2.93
N LYS A 4 11.15 1.35 4.16
CA LYS A 4 11.95 0.18 4.54
C LYS A 4 11.13 -1.10 4.48
N ASP A 5 9.84 -1.04 4.80
CA ASP A 5 8.95 -2.21 4.78
C ASP A 5 8.80 -2.72 3.33
N LEU A 6 8.66 -1.81 2.35
CA LEU A 6 8.69 -2.15 0.93
C LEU A 6 10.03 -2.78 0.51
N LYS A 7 11.16 -2.19 0.94
CA LYS A 7 12.51 -2.72 0.65
C LYS A 7 12.72 -4.12 1.22
N ASN A 8 12.32 -4.36 2.46
CA ASN A 8 12.44 -5.64 3.14
C ASN A 8 11.66 -6.75 2.41
N LYS A 9 10.61 -6.38 1.68
CA LYS A 9 9.81 -7.30 0.86
C LYS A 9 10.27 -7.38 -0.60
N HIS A 10 11.39 -6.73 -0.96
CA HIS A 10 11.90 -6.65 -2.34
C HIS A 10 10.88 -6.05 -3.32
N ILE A 11 10.12 -5.07 -2.84
CA ILE A 11 9.10 -4.38 -3.61
C ILE A 11 9.67 -3.09 -4.19
N LYS A 12 9.56 -2.93 -5.52
CA LYS A 12 9.86 -1.67 -6.18
C LYS A 12 8.76 -0.65 -5.92
N TYR A 13 9.16 0.58 -5.73
CA TYR A 13 8.24 1.70 -5.53
C TYR A 13 8.73 2.93 -6.27
N ASP A 14 7.76 3.77 -6.61
CA ASP A 14 7.98 5.07 -7.20
C ASP A 14 6.90 6.06 -6.76
N TRP A 15 6.86 7.25 -7.38
CA TRP A 15 5.89 8.28 -7.04
C TRP A 15 4.42 7.83 -7.11
N LYS A 16 4.07 6.85 -7.95
CA LYS A 16 2.71 6.28 -7.98
C LYS A 16 2.44 5.47 -6.71
N THR A 17 3.43 4.69 -6.26
CA THR A 17 3.35 3.95 -4.99
C THR A 17 3.18 4.90 -3.81
N ILE A 18 3.96 5.99 -3.78
CA ILE A 18 3.88 7.00 -2.72
C ILE A 18 2.50 7.66 -2.72
N PHE A 19 2.05 8.11 -3.89
CA PHE A 19 0.76 8.78 -4.05
C PHE A 19 -0.41 7.90 -3.59
N VAL A 20 -0.49 6.66 -4.09
CA VAL A 20 -1.54 5.70 -3.68
C VAL A 20 -1.42 5.33 -2.21
N GLY A 21 -0.18 5.25 -1.69
CA GLY A 21 0.10 4.97 -0.29
C GLY A 21 -0.45 6.03 0.66
N ILE A 22 -0.31 7.31 0.31
CA ILE A 22 -0.87 8.42 1.09
C ILE A 22 -2.40 8.43 0.98
N GLN A 23 -2.96 8.36 -0.23
CA GLN A 23 -4.41 8.39 -0.42
C GLN A 23 -5.13 7.22 0.28
N GLY A 24 -4.52 6.04 0.26
CA GLY A 24 -5.04 4.84 0.90
C GLY A 24 -4.71 4.71 2.39
N ASN A 25 -4.12 5.73 3.01
CA ASN A 25 -3.72 5.76 4.42
C ASN A 25 -2.73 4.63 4.80
N TYR A 26 -1.91 4.18 3.86
CA TYR A 26 -0.85 3.19 4.08
C TYR A 26 0.44 3.84 4.58
N PHE A 27 0.66 5.09 4.20
CA PHE A 27 1.78 5.94 4.61
C PHE A 27 1.32 7.22 5.29
N SER A 28 2.14 7.75 6.20
CA SER A 28 2.06 9.16 6.57
C SER A 28 2.71 10.01 5.48
N LYS A 29 2.35 11.30 5.42
CA LYS A 29 2.93 12.27 4.48
C LYS A 29 4.46 12.36 4.55
N ASP A 30 5.07 11.97 5.67
CA ASP A 30 6.51 12.07 5.88
C ASP A 30 7.27 11.21 4.84
N VAL A 31 6.65 10.14 4.36
CA VAL A 31 7.20 9.26 3.33
C VAL A 31 7.52 9.98 2.02
N ILE A 32 6.86 11.10 1.74
CA ILE A 32 7.14 11.94 0.56
C ILE A 32 8.56 12.50 0.66
N SER A 33 8.92 13.00 1.84
CA SER A 33 10.24 13.57 2.12
C SER A 33 11.29 12.47 2.16
N ASP A 34 10.98 11.33 2.79
CA ASP A 34 11.87 10.16 2.79
C ASP A 34 12.20 9.71 1.36
N TYR A 35 11.20 9.64 0.49
CA TYR A 35 11.40 9.25 -0.89
C TYR A 35 12.16 10.30 -1.70
N ALA A 36 11.90 11.59 -1.47
CA ALA A 36 12.66 12.68 -2.07
C ALA A 36 14.15 12.63 -1.71
N VAL A 37 14.48 12.30 -0.44
CA VAL A 37 15.87 12.12 0.00
C VAL A 37 16.53 10.94 -0.72
N GLU A 38 15.82 9.83 -0.92
CA GLU A 38 16.32 8.69 -1.70
C GLU A 38 16.59 9.05 -3.17
N LEU A 39 15.71 9.84 -3.78
CA LEU A 39 15.85 10.33 -5.15
C LEU A 39 17.06 11.25 -5.32
N MET A 40 17.31 12.16 -4.37
CA MET A 40 18.55 12.95 -4.35
C MET A 40 19.79 12.07 -4.26
N GLY A 41 19.74 11.01 -3.45
CA GLY A 41 20.84 10.04 -3.32
C GLY A 41 21.22 9.31 -4.61
N ILE A 42 20.30 9.24 -5.58
CA ILE A 42 20.55 8.65 -6.91
C ILE A 42 20.70 9.70 -8.03
N GLY A 43 20.73 10.99 -7.68
CA GLY A 43 21.05 12.09 -8.59
C GLY A 43 19.85 12.88 -9.16
N ASP A 44 18.63 12.67 -8.66
CA ASP A 44 17.51 13.57 -8.98
C ASP A 44 17.53 14.79 -8.05
N GLU A 45 18.10 15.88 -8.54
CA GLU A 45 18.19 17.18 -7.85
C GLU A 45 17.21 18.21 -8.44
N SER A 46 16.10 17.76 -9.02
CA SER A 46 15.08 18.68 -9.51
C SER A 46 14.56 19.58 -8.38
N GLY A 47 14.21 20.83 -8.70
CA GLY A 47 13.75 21.80 -7.69
C GLY A 47 12.58 21.27 -6.86
N PHE A 48 11.67 20.54 -7.50
CA PHE A 48 10.55 19.87 -6.82
C PHE A 48 11.03 18.83 -5.80
N VAL A 49 11.90 17.90 -6.19
CA VAL A 49 12.45 16.88 -5.27
C VAL A 49 13.23 17.54 -4.14
N SER A 50 14.05 18.55 -4.45
CA SER A 50 14.82 19.29 -3.44
C SER A 50 13.91 19.96 -2.41
N GLU A 51 12.80 20.57 -2.83
CA GLU A 51 11.84 21.19 -1.90
C GLU A 51 11.18 20.19 -0.97
N LEU A 52 10.81 19.01 -1.49
CA LEU A 52 10.14 17.97 -0.70
C LEU A 52 11.04 17.40 0.42
N THR A 53 12.37 17.48 0.29
CA THR A 53 13.28 17.01 1.36
C THR A 53 13.17 17.78 2.67
N TRP A 54 12.63 19.00 2.64
CA TRP A 54 12.40 19.82 3.83
C TRP A 54 11.16 19.43 4.63
N GLY A 55 10.33 18.52 4.13
CA GLY A 55 9.08 18.12 4.75
C GLY A 55 7.84 18.71 4.08
N VAL A 56 6.72 18.00 4.22
CA VAL A 56 5.42 18.42 3.68
C VAL A 56 4.49 18.81 4.84
N SER A 57 3.97 20.03 4.83
CA SER A 57 2.96 20.48 5.80
C SER A 57 1.62 19.78 5.55
N ASN A 58 0.70 19.81 6.52
CA ASN A 58 -0.63 19.21 6.29
C ASN A 58 -1.44 20.07 5.32
N GLU A 59 -1.24 21.37 5.39
CA GLU A 59 -1.89 22.40 4.59
C GLU A 59 -1.49 22.26 3.11
N ASP A 60 -0.24 21.88 2.85
CA ASP A 60 0.30 21.72 1.50
C ASP A 60 0.12 20.31 0.93
N LEU A 61 -0.28 19.31 1.73
CA LEU A 61 -0.32 17.91 1.30
C LEU A 61 -1.14 17.71 0.02
N SER A 62 -2.33 18.30 -0.05
CA SER A 62 -3.20 18.18 -1.24
C SER A 62 -2.55 18.80 -2.49
N LYS A 63 -1.84 19.91 -2.33
CA LYS A 63 -1.12 20.58 -3.42
C LYS A 63 0.06 19.73 -3.88
N VAL A 64 0.84 19.20 -2.95
CA VAL A 64 1.99 18.32 -3.24
C VAL A 64 1.53 17.05 -3.96
N LEU A 65 0.45 16.40 -3.51
CA LEU A 65 -0.10 15.22 -4.19
C LEU A 65 -0.55 15.53 -5.62
N LEU A 66 -1.16 16.70 -5.84
CA LEU A 66 -1.53 17.15 -7.18
C LEU A 66 -0.29 17.35 -8.06
N GLU A 67 0.75 18.01 -7.54
CA GLU A 67 2.01 18.21 -8.28
C GLU A 67 2.70 16.87 -8.60
N ILE A 68 2.74 15.92 -7.66
CA ILE A 68 3.24 14.56 -7.91
C ILE A 68 2.48 13.92 -9.09
N LYS A 69 1.15 13.95 -9.05
CA LYS A 69 0.32 13.38 -10.12
C LYS A 69 0.61 14.06 -11.46
N THR A 70 0.61 15.39 -11.49
CA THR A 70 0.81 16.18 -12.71
C THR A 70 2.21 16.00 -13.31
N ASN A 71 3.25 15.89 -12.48
CA ASN A 71 4.63 15.82 -12.96
C ASN A 71 5.04 14.41 -13.40
N TYR A 72 4.58 13.37 -12.71
CA TYR A 72 5.10 12.01 -12.92
C TYR A 72 4.14 11.06 -13.64
N PHE A 73 2.83 11.32 -13.58
CA PHE A 73 1.83 10.45 -14.21
C PHE A 73 0.52 11.21 -14.55
N PRO A 74 0.61 12.35 -15.28
CA PRO A 74 -0.55 13.21 -15.55
C PRO A 74 -1.69 12.54 -16.33
N GLN A 75 -1.36 11.50 -17.09
CA GLN A 75 -2.28 10.74 -17.94
C GLN A 75 -3.10 9.69 -17.17
N LEU A 76 -2.77 9.41 -15.90
CA LEU A 76 -3.47 8.39 -15.13
C LEU A 76 -4.64 9.01 -14.36
N ASP A 77 -5.85 8.51 -14.65
CA ASP A 77 -7.01 8.71 -13.80
C ASP A 77 -7.03 7.76 -12.60
N GLU A 78 -7.98 7.95 -11.70
CA GLU A 78 -8.11 7.17 -10.47
C GLU A 78 -8.54 5.71 -10.71
N GLU A 79 -9.13 5.42 -11.87
CA GLU A 79 -9.56 4.08 -12.28
C GLU A 79 -8.47 3.33 -13.05
N SER A 80 -7.30 3.97 -13.22
CA SER A 80 -6.17 3.38 -13.92
C SER A 80 -5.76 2.05 -13.29
N THR A 81 -5.67 1.02 -14.12
CA THR A 81 -5.17 -0.30 -13.74
C THR A 81 -3.80 -0.23 -13.05
N ILE A 82 -2.96 0.74 -13.43
CA ILE A 82 -1.65 0.96 -12.82
C ILE A 82 -1.82 1.38 -11.34
N LEU A 83 -2.69 2.34 -11.04
CA LEU A 83 -2.89 2.79 -9.65
C LEU A 83 -3.58 1.71 -8.80
N ILE A 84 -4.43 0.89 -9.41
CA ILE A 84 -5.02 -0.30 -8.76
C ILE A 84 -3.93 -1.31 -8.40
N GLU A 85 -2.97 -1.57 -9.31
CA GLU A 85 -1.83 -2.46 -9.03
C GLU A 85 -0.92 -1.91 -7.92
N GLU A 86 -0.69 -0.60 -7.91
CA GLU A 86 0.04 0.07 -6.82
C GLU A 86 -0.66 -0.11 -5.47
N LYS A 87 -1.99 -0.01 -5.42
CA LYS A 87 -2.78 -0.27 -4.21
C LYS A 87 -2.64 -1.72 -3.75
N ARG A 88 -2.75 -2.69 -4.67
CA ARG A 88 -2.61 -4.12 -4.37
C ARG A 88 -1.23 -4.47 -3.82
N LYS A 89 -0.19 -3.85 -4.37
CA LYS A 89 1.19 -3.97 -3.87
C LYS A 89 1.32 -3.52 -2.42
N LEU A 90 0.71 -2.38 -2.06
CA LEU A 90 0.73 -1.87 -0.69
C LEU A 90 -0.05 -2.78 0.27
N ILE A 91 -1.23 -3.25 -0.16
CA ILE A 91 -2.04 -4.23 0.59
C ILE A 91 -1.23 -5.50 0.85
N PHE A 92 -0.54 -6.03 -0.15
CA PHE A 92 0.31 -7.21 -0.01
C PHE A 92 1.37 -7.03 1.07
N VAL A 93 2.09 -5.90 1.08
CA VAL A 93 3.15 -5.66 2.07
C VAL A 93 2.55 -5.61 3.48
N CYS A 94 1.51 -4.82 3.70
CA CYS A 94 0.87 -4.73 5.01
C CYS A 94 0.30 -6.07 5.50
N LEU A 95 -0.38 -6.81 4.61
CA LEU A 95 -0.95 -8.11 4.96
C LEU A 95 0.12 -9.17 5.21
N SER A 96 1.26 -9.10 4.52
CA SER A 96 2.41 -9.97 4.79
C SER A 96 2.98 -9.73 6.19
N GLU A 97 3.09 -8.46 6.61
CA GLU A 97 3.53 -8.12 7.97
C GLU A 97 2.53 -8.60 9.03
N ILE A 98 1.23 -8.48 8.76
CA ILE A 98 0.17 -9.03 9.62
C ILE A 98 0.34 -10.55 9.75
N LYS A 99 0.55 -11.28 8.64
CA LYS A 99 0.76 -12.73 8.66
C LYS A 99 1.99 -13.15 9.47
N GLU A 100 3.06 -12.36 9.42
CA GLU A 100 4.33 -12.64 10.09
C GLU A 100 4.27 -12.39 11.61
N ARG A 101 3.48 -11.39 12.05
CA ARG A 101 3.34 -11.09 13.48
C ARG A 101 2.33 -11.99 14.20
N CYS A 102 1.23 -12.35 13.54
CA CYS A 102 0.15 -13.12 14.16
C CYS A 102 0.49 -14.61 14.19
N LYS A 103 0.30 -15.24 15.36
CA LYS A 103 0.60 -16.66 15.57
C LYS A 103 -0.64 -17.55 15.49
N GLU A 104 -1.79 -16.98 15.79
CA GLU A 104 -3.07 -17.70 15.83
C GLU A 104 -4.03 -17.18 14.76
N ASP A 105 -4.81 -18.07 14.16
CA ASP A 105 -5.76 -17.70 13.10
C ASP A 105 -6.79 -16.66 13.56
N ASN A 106 -7.24 -16.72 14.81
CA ASN A 106 -8.23 -15.78 15.32
C ASN A 106 -7.64 -14.35 15.41
N GLU A 107 -6.40 -14.25 15.88
CA GLU A 107 -5.66 -12.99 15.92
C GLU A 107 -5.45 -12.46 14.50
N LEU A 108 -4.98 -13.32 13.59
CA LEU A 108 -4.76 -12.99 12.18
C LEU A 108 -6.02 -12.42 11.51
N LEU A 109 -7.15 -13.12 11.66
CA LEU A 109 -8.41 -12.70 11.02
C LEU A 109 -8.95 -11.40 11.62
N ASN A 110 -8.75 -11.16 12.92
CA ASN A 110 -9.13 -9.89 13.54
C ASN A 110 -8.27 -8.73 13.03
N GLU A 111 -6.97 -8.92 12.91
CA GLU A 111 -6.06 -7.91 12.36
C GLU A 111 -6.34 -7.60 10.89
N ILE A 112 -6.68 -8.62 10.08
CA ILE A 112 -7.14 -8.44 8.69
C ILE A 112 -8.45 -7.64 8.65
N ALA A 113 -9.41 -7.95 9.52
CA ALA A 113 -10.69 -7.25 9.62
C ALA A 113 -10.51 -5.77 10.01
N GLU A 114 -9.63 -5.49 10.96
CA GLU A 114 -9.26 -4.12 11.34
C GLU A 114 -8.59 -3.36 10.19
N PHE A 115 -7.64 -4.00 9.51
CA PHE A 115 -6.98 -3.44 8.34
C PHE A 115 -8.01 -3.10 7.26
N TYR A 116 -8.91 -4.04 6.94
CA TYR A 116 -9.94 -3.86 5.94
C TYR A 116 -10.81 -2.62 6.20
N GLY A 117 -11.20 -2.39 7.46
CA GLY A 117 -11.95 -1.19 7.85
C GLY A 117 -11.14 0.10 7.80
N LYS A 118 -9.86 0.07 8.22
CA LYS A 118 -8.96 1.23 8.22
C LYS A 118 -8.57 1.70 6.82
N HIS A 119 -8.66 0.84 5.81
CA HIS A 119 -8.18 1.10 4.44
C HIS A 119 -9.31 1.16 3.40
N HIS A 120 -10.50 1.61 3.80
CA HIS A 120 -11.65 1.85 2.91
C HIS A 120 -12.16 0.60 2.19
N TYR A 121 -12.15 -0.55 2.86
CA TYR A 121 -12.84 -1.75 2.40
C TYR A 121 -12.43 -2.21 0.98
N PRO A 122 -11.13 -2.49 0.71
CA PRO A 122 -10.66 -2.91 -0.61
C PRO A 122 -11.32 -4.22 -1.09
N GLU A 123 -12.03 -4.16 -2.21
CA GLU A 123 -12.85 -5.27 -2.76
C GLU A 123 -12.08 -6.59 -2.87
N ASP A 124 -10.80 -6.55 -3.26
CA ASP A 124 -9.93 -7.72 -3.38
C ASP A 124 -9.78 -8.54 -2.08
N MET A 125 -10.10 -7.95 -0.93
CA MET A 125 -10.01 -8.60 0.38
C MET A 125 -11.30 -9.29 0.84
N VAL A 126 -12.46 -8.99 0.22
CA VAL A 126 -13.78 -9.41 0.71
C VAL A 126 -13.87 -10.91 0.99
N SER A 127 -13.24 -11.72 0.12
CA SER A 127 -13.28 -13.18 0.20
C SER A 127 -12.60 -13.78 1.44
N PHE A 128 -11.78 -13.01 2.16
CA PHE A 128 -11.03 -13.44 3.34
C PHE A 128 -11.17 -12.51 4.56
N VAL A 129 -12.22 -11.68 4.60
CA VAL A 129 -12.59 -10.90 5.79
C VAL A 129 -13.66 -11.66 6.58
N ASN A 130 -13.40 -11.92 7.86
CA ASN A 130 -14.17 -12.85 8.68
C ASN A 130 -15.65 -12.47 8.93
N TYR A 131 -15.97 -11.18 8.95
CA TYR A 131 -17.34 -10.69 9.14
C TYR A 131 -18.10 -10.47 7.83
N MET A 132 -17.44 -10.58 6.67
CA MET A 132 -18.12 -10.36 5.40
C MET A 132 -19.01 -11.57 5.05
N PRO A 133 -20.21 -11.33 4.50
CA PRO A 133 -21.06 -12.40 4.02
C PRO A 133 -20.33 -13.30 3.02
N GLN A 134 -20.48 -14.61 3.19
CA GLN A 134 -19.87 -15.62 2.33
C GLN A 134 -20.96 -16.25 1.45
N GLU A 135 -20.68 -16.41 0.16
CA GLU A 135 -21.63 -16.98 -0.81
C GLU A 135 -21.96 -18.46 -0.52
N VAL A 136 -21.03 -19.15 0.13
CA VAL A 136 -21.14 -20.57 0.51
C VAL A 136 -20.80 -20.75 1.99
N PRO A 137 -21.33 -21.80 2.65
CA PRO A 137 -20.88 -22.17 3.99
C PRO A 137 -19.35 -22.25 4.03
N THR A 138 -18.74 -21.41 4.85
CA THR A 138 -17.29 -21.19 4.87
C THR A 138 -16.80 -21.34 6.30
N THR A 139 -15.79 -22.19 6.51
CA THR A 139 -15.15 -22.35 7.81
C THR A 139 -14.07 -21.30 8.02
N LYS A 140 -13.56 -21.17 9.26
CA LYS A 140 -12.42 -20.31 9.55
C LYS A 140 -11.18 -20.69 8.72
N GLU A 141 -10.93 -21.99 8.58
CA GLU A 141 -9.80 -22.53 7.82
C GLU A 141 -9.90 -22.14 6.34
N ASP A 142 -11.11 -22.14 5.76
CA ASP A 142 -11.33 -21.70 4.37
C ASP A 142 -10.95 -20.22 4.17
N ILE A 143 -11.28 -19.35 5.12
CA ILE A 143 -10.96 -17.92 5.08
C ILE A 143 -9.44 -17.72 5.13
N VAL A 144 -8.76 -18.42 6.05
CA VAL A 144 -7.30 -18.39 6.15
C VAL A 144 -6.65 -18.91 4.87
N ASN A 145 -7.15 -20.00 4.30
CA ASN A 145 -6.64 -20.56 3.04
C ASN A 145 -6.79 -19.57 1.87
N ARG A 146 -7.91 -18.83 1.79
CA ARG A 146 -8.10 -17.78 0.76
C ARG A 146 -7.12 -16.62 0.95
N PHE A 147 -6.92 -16.20 2.20
CA PHE A 147 -5.92 -15.19 2.54
C PHE A 147 -4.49 -15.62 2.13
N GLU A 148 -4.08 -16.85 2.47
CA GLU A 148 -2.76 -17.36 2.09
C GLU A 148 -2.61 -17.48 0.57
N LYS A 149 -3.67 -17.88 -0.13
CA LYS A 149 -3.69 -17.92 -1.59
C LYS A 149 -3.53 -16.51 -2.17
N PHE A 150 -4.21 -15.52 -1.62
CA PHE A 150 -4.05 -14.12 -2.00
C PHE A 150 -2.58 -13.69 -1.83
N LEU A 151 -1.97 -13.91 -0.66
CA LEU A 151 -0.57 -13.53 -0.42
C LEU A 151 0.40 -14.19 -1.41
N LYS A 152 0.25 -15.49 -1.69
CA LYS A 152 1.10 -16.21 -2.66
C LYS A 152 0.97 -15.65 -4.08
N LEU A 153 -0.24 -15.29 -4.48
CA LEU A 153 -0.50 -14.69 -5.80
C LEU A 153 0.17 -13.32 -5.92
N GLU A 154 0.00 -12.45 -4.92
CA GLU A 154 0.62 -11.12 -4.92
C GLU A 154 2.14 -11.17 -4.79
N GLU A 155 2.67 -12.12 -4.01
CA GLU A 155 4.10 -12.36 -3.90
C GLU A 155 4.72 -12.66 -5.27
N SER A 156 4.11 -13.56 -6.05
CA SER A 156 4.58 -13.88 -7.40
C SER A 156 4.48 -12.72 -8.39
N ARG A 157 3.59 -11.76 -8.11
CA ARG A 157 3.34 -10.60 -8.97
C ARG A 157 4.33 -9.46 -8.70
N PHE A 158 4.66 -9.21 -7.44
CA PHE A 158 5.35 -7.99 -7.05
C PHE A 158 6.78 -8.17 -6.56
N LYS A 159 7.18 -9.35 -6.09
CA LYS A 159 8.58 -9.58 -5.72
C LYS A 159 9.45 -9.57 -6.98
N CYS A 160 10.51 -8.77 -6.91
CA CYS A 160 11.55 -8.67 -7.94
C CYS A 160 12.67 -9.68 -7.71
#